data_AF-A0ABD1TDU4-F1
#
_entry.id   AF-A0ABD1TDU4-F1
#
_cell.length_a   1.000
_cell.length_b   1.000
_cell.length_c   1.000
_cell.angle_alpha   90.00
_cell.angle_beta   90.00
_cell.angle_gamma   90.00
#
_symmetry.space_group_name_H-M   'P 1'
#
loop_
_entity.id
_entity.type
_entity.pdbx_description
1 polymer ?
#
loop_
_entity_poly.entity_id
_entity_poly.type
_entity_poly.pdbx_seq_one_letter_code
_entity_poly.pdbx_strand_id
1 'polypeptide(L)'
;MVSPWIEKATVVHGPNGSPTPTSEYEHSSVPATVRKIFNFSSPSLTQREAWAGTFEGILQTRTEPRTDCPEQLSNPVKIRQGDANEDAKVSEFQQELIQYAAVQKGENILTSYLGKIEKEMTVREGKEYIEDAVKRFFESGSAAELMDVGEEQIVKMRPSLSTRSSKPQNQIPSYKNRSIITKSRI
;
A
#
# COMPACT_ATOMS: atom_id res chain seq x y z
N MET A 1 -0.98 18.72 13.61
CA MET A 1 -1.88 19.14 12.52
C MET A 1 -1.37 20.47 11.98
N VAL A 2 -1.53 20.76 10.68
CA VAL A 2 -1.24 22.08 10.08
C VAL A 2 -2.50 22.55 9.38
N SER A 3 -3.06 23.69 9.80
CA SER A 3 -4.30 24.23 9.27
C SER A 3 -4.42 25.71 9.60
N PRO A 4 -5.02 26.54 8.72
CA PRO A 4 -5.27 27.93 9.04
C PRO A 4 -6.34 28.11 10.14
N TRP A 5 -7.08 27.06 10.46
CA TRP A 5 -8.12 27.06 11.50
C TRP A 5 -7.61 26.69 12.89
N ILE A 6 -6.30 26.44 13.04
CA ILE A 6 -5.68 26.11 14.32
C ILE A 6 -4.78 27.27 14.75
N GLU A 7 -4.77 27.55 16.05
CA GLU A 7 -3.86 28.54 16.61
C GLU A 7 -2.38 28.19 16.37
N LYS A 8 -1.56 29.23 16.16
CA LYS A 8 -0.12 29.03 15.94
C LYS A 8 0.51 28.51 17.22
N ALA A 9 1.49 27.61 17.07
CA ALA A 9 2.31 27.12 18.17
C ALA A 9 1.50 26.49 19.32
N THR A 10 0.35 25.88 19.00
CA THR A 10 -0.49 25.19 19.98
C THR A 10 -0.01 23.77 20.23
N VAL A 11 0.09 23.42 21.51
CA VAL A 11 0.27 22.06 22.00
C VAL A 11 -1.03 21.62 22.66
N VAL A 12 -1.59 20.50 22.22
CA VAL A 12 -2.83 19.93 22.77
C VAL A 12 -2.49 18.57 23.37
N HIS A 13 -2.76 18.39 24.65
CA HIS A 13 -2.38 17.18 25.39
C HIS A 13 -3.39 16.03 25.29
N GLY A 14 -4.65 16.31 24.98
CA GLY A 14 -5.70 15.29 24.89
C GLY A 14 -7.05 15.86 24.46
N PRO A 15 -8.08 15.01 24.30
CA PRO A 15 -9.41 15.39 23.81
C PRO A 15 -10.37 15.89 24.88
N ASN A 16 -9.86 16.36 26.02
CA ASN A 16 -10.66 16.84 27.16
C ASN A 16 -11.73 15.84 27.66
N GLY A 17 -11.40 14.55 27.65
CA GLY A 17 -12.29 13.49 28.19
C GLY A 17 -13.54 13.21 27.34
N SER A 18 -13.49 13.51 26.04
CA SER A 18 -14.51 13.16 25.06
C SER A 18 -13.96 12.20 24.01
N PRO A 19 -14.72 11.19 23.54
CA PRO A 19 -16.09 10.84 23.93
C PRO A 19 -16.25 10.23 25.32
N THR A 20 -15.20 9.66 25.92
CA THR A 20 -15.23 9.13 27.29
C THR A 20 -14.08 9.72 28.11
N PRO A 21 -14.14 9.63 29.46
CA PRO A 21 -13.07 10.16 30.32
C PRO A 21 -11.69 9.56 30.07
N THR A 22 -11.61 8.40 29.41
CA THR A 22 -10.35 7.72 29.07
C THR A 22 -9.95 7.91 27.62
N SER A 23 -10.71 8.65 26.82
CA SER A 23 -10.41 8.87 25.40
C SER A 23 -9.09 9.60 25.21
N GLU A 24 -8.32 9.16 24.22
CA GLU A 24 -7.07 9.79 23.82
C GLU A 24 -7.05 10.11 22.33
N TYR A 25 -6.09 10.93 21.92
CA TYR A 25 -5.77 11.08 20.50
C TYR A 25 -4.95 9.88 20.02
N GLU A 26 -5.43 9.23 18.96
CA GLU A 26 -4.72 8.15 18.30
C GLU A 26 -5.08 8.10 16.80
N HIS A 27 -4.64 7.07 16.08
CA HIS A 27 -4.88 6.97 14.63
C HIS A 27 -6.38 7.00 14.29
N SER A 28 -7.21 6.37 15.12
CA SER A 28 -8.68 6.34 14.95
C SER A 28 -9.35 7.70 15.19
N SER A 29 -8.65 8.68 15.76
CA SER A 29 -9.17 10.05 15.91
C SER A 29 -9.44 10.71 14.56
N VAL A 30 -8.72 10.34 13.51
CA VAL A 30 -8.95 10.87 12.15
C VAL A 30 -10.34 10.47 11.63
N PRO A 31 -10.70 9.17 11.48
CA PRO A 31 -12.03 8.80 11.02
C PRO A 31 -13.13 9.17 12.03
N ALA A 32 -12.88 9.16 13.34
CA ALA A 32 -13.83 9.66 14.34
C ALA A 32 -14.16 11.15 14.13
N THR A 33 -13.15 11.97 13.83
CA THR A 33 -13.33 13.40 13.52
C THR A 33 -14.14 13.59 12.25
N VAL A 34 -13.85 12.85 11.18
CA VAL A 34 -14.62 12.90 9.92
C VAL A 34 -16.09 12.56 10.17
N ARG A 35 -16.37 11.46 10.89
CA ARG A 35 -17.74 11.08 11.25
C ARG A 35 -18.47 12.18 12.01
N LYS A 36 -17.79 12.84 12.96
CA LYS A 36 -18.37 13.93 13.74
C LYS A 36 -18.65 15.17 12.88
N ILE A 37 -17.69 15.61 12.06
CA ILE A 37 -17.83 16.81 11.21
C ILE A 37 -18.94 16.65 10.17
N PHE A 38 -19.05 15.47 9.55
CA PHE A 38 -20.06 15.20 8.52
C PHE A 38 -21.36 14.59 9.06
N ASN A 39 -21.48 14.44 10.38
CA ASN A 39 -22.66 13.92 11.07
C ASN A 39 -23.16 12.58 10.49
N PHE A 40 -22.27 11.59 10.35
CA PHE A 40 -22.67 10.29 9.83
C PHE A 40 -23.63 9.57 10.79
N SER A 41 -24.75 9.08 10.26
CA SER A 41 -25.77 8.36 11.03
C SER A 41 -25.40 6.90 11.33
N SER A 42 -24.43 6.35 10.59
CA SER A 42 -23.95 4.99 10.80
C SER A 42 -23.08 4.89 12.07
N PRO A 43 -23.13 3.74 12.78
CA PRO A 43 -22.27 3.54 13.94
C PRO A 43 -20.79 3.58 13.54
N SER A 44 -19.91 3.80 14.52
CA SER A 44 -18.47 3.62 14.35
C SER A 44 -18.17 2.21 13.82
N LEU A 45 -17.22 2.11 12.90
CA LEU A 45 -16.80 0.83 12.29
C LEU A 45 -16.07 -0.04 13.31
N THR A 46 -15.43 0.57 14.31
CA THR A 46 -14.71 -0.14 15.37
C THR A 46 -14.96 0.48 16.75
N GLN A 47 -14.79 -0.31 17.80
CA GLN A 47 -14.82 0.18 19.18
C GLN A 47 -13.71 1.20 19.45
N ARG A 48 -12.54 0.99 18.81
CA ARG A 48 -11.41 1.91 18.90
C ARG A 48 -11.75 3.29 18.35
N GLU A 49 -12.42 3.34 17.19
CA GLU A 49 -12.97 4.58 16.65
C GLU A 49 -14.03 5.21 17.55
N ALA A 50 -14.94 4.41 18.13
CA ALA A 50 -15.96 4.93 19.06
C ALA A 50 -15.35 5.53 20.35
N TRP A 51 -14.17 5.08 20.75
CA TRP A 51 -13.45 5.55 21.93
C TRP A 51 -12.52 6.73 21.64
N ALA A 52 -11.98 6.84 20.43
CA ALA A 52 -10.96 7.84 20.11
C ALA A 52 -11.48 9.28 20.23
N GLY A 53 -10.66 10.17 20.79
CA GLY A 53 -10.95 11.59 20.84
C GLY A 53 -10.96 12.23 19.46
N THR A 54 -11.76 13.28 19.26
CA THR A 54 -11.93 13.96 17.97
C THR A 54 -11.20 15.32 17.94
N PHE A 55 -10.80 15.77 16.74
CA PHE A 55 -10.01 17.01 16.55
C PHE A 55 -10.86 18.26 16.26
N GLU A 56 -12.19 18.15 16.24
CA GLU A 56 -13.10 19.26 15.98
C GLU A 56 -12.89 20.42 16.97
N GLY A 57 -12.62 20.10 18.24
CA GLY A 57 -12.33 21.12 19.26
C GLY A 57 -11.07 21.92 18.97
N ILE A 58 -10.11 21.34 18.23
CA ILE A 58 -8.88 22.02 17.81
C ILE A 58 -9.15 22.92 16.59
N LEU A 59 -9.98 22.46 15.65
CA LEU A 59 -10.33 23.17 14.42
C LEU A 59 -11.31 24.33 14.65
N GLN A 60 -12.09 24.27 15.73
CA GLN A 60 -13.11 25.27 16.07
C GLN A 60 -12.61 26.34 17.06
N THR A 61 -11.30 26.43 17.28
CA THR A 61 -10.71 27.46 18.16
C THR A 61 -10.79 28.86 17.59
N ARG A 62 -10.99 28.99 16.27
CA ARG A 62 -10.97 30.26 15.53
C ARG A 62 -12.28 30.50 14.78
N THR A 63 -12.69 31.76 14.68
CA THR A 63 -13.81 32.20 13.84
C THR A 63 -13.39 32.51 12.41
N GLU A 64 -12.11 32.83 12.20
CA GLU A 64 -11.52 33.17 10.91
C GLU A 64 -10.16 32.48 10.72
N PRO A 65 -9.83 32.05 9.49
CA PRO A 65 -8.56 31.40 9.19
C PRO A 65 -7.39 32.38 9.36
N ARG A 66 -6.29 31.91 9.97
CA ARG A 66 -5.04 32.67 10.03
C ARG A 66 -4.43 32.79 8.62
N THR A 67 -3.89 33.96 8.30
CA THR A 67 -3.26 34.24 6.99
C THR A 67 -1.78 33.87 6.93
N ASP A 68 -1.16 33.51 8.05
CA ASP A 68 0.24 33.09 8.17
C ASP A 68 0.40 31.56 8.33
N CYS A 69 -0.58 30.76 7.88
CA CYS A 69 -0.41 29.31 7.75
C CYS A 69 0.49 29.01 6.55
N PRO A 70 1.57 28.23 6.71
CA PRO A 70 2.47 27.95 5.59
C PRO A 70 1.76 27.11 4.52
N GLU A 71 1.79 27.60 3.27
CA GLU A 71 1.33 26.85 2.09
C GLU A 71 2.44 25.97 1.50
N GLN A 72 3.69 26.38 1.70
CA GLN A 72 4.87 25.68 1.24
C GLN A 72 5.82 25.46 2.42
N LEU A 73 6.22 24.21 2.62
CA LEU A 73 7.31 23.87 3.53
C LEU A 73 8.63 24.03 2.77
N SER A 74 9.69 24.43 3.48
CA SER A 74 11.03 24.44 2.92
C SER A 74 11.44 23.02 2.52
N ASN A 75 12.32 22.92 1.51
CA ASN A 75 12.90 21.63 1.15
C ASN A 75 13.58 21.02 2.40
N PRO A 76 13.22 19.78 2.78
CA PRO A 76 13.82 19.14 3.94
C PRO A 76 15.32 19.02 3.71
N VAL A 77 16.10 19.25 4.77
CA VAL A 77 17.55 19.06 4.72
C VAL A 77 17.82 17.58 4.42
N LYS A 78 18.72 17.31 3.47
CA LYS A 78 19.12 15.94 3.16
C LYS A 78 19.66 15.27 4.43
N ILE A 79 19.02 14.19 4.86
CA ILE A 79 19.42 13.42 6.06
C ILE A 79 20.68 12.58 5.75
N ARG A 80 20.91 12.25 4.47
CA ARG A 80 22.09 11.50 4.01
C ARG A 80 22.97 12.41 3.14
N GLN A 81 24.29 12.24 3.27
CA GLN A 81 25.28 13.02 2.52
C GLN A 81 25.38 12.65 1.04
N GLY A 82 24.90 11.47 0.65
CA GLY A 82 24.93 10.97 -0.73
C GLY A 82 23.65 10.27 -1.13
N ASP A 83 23.60 9.86 -2.39
CA ASP A 83 22.48 9.12 -2.97
C ASP A 83 22.46 7.66 -2.48
N ALA A 84 21.45 6.90 -2.93
CA ALA A 84 21.40 5.47 -2.65
C ALA A 84 22.62 4.76 -3.27
N ASN A 85 23.28 3.89 -2.50
CA ASN A 85 24.30 3.00 -3.05
C ASN A 85 23.60 1.83 -3.75
N GLU A 86 23.25 2.03 -5.03
CA GLU A 86 22.51 1.04 -5.82
C GLU A 86 23.32 -0.22 -6.13
N ASP A 87 24.65 -0.14 -6.05
CA ASP A 87 25.56 -1.26 -6.33
C ASP A 87 25.89 -2.07 -5.06
N ALA A 88 25.44 -1.62 -3.88
CA ALA A 88 25.51 -2.40 -2.65
C ALA A 88 24.60 -3.63 -2.74
N LYS A 89 24.95 -4.68 -1.97
CA LYS A 89 24.04 -5.82 -1.76
C LYS A 89 22.79 -5.37 -1.02
N VAL A 90 21.66 -6.01 -1.34
CA VAL A 90 20.38 -5.76 -0.67
C VAL A 90 20.46 -6.06 0.84
N SER A 91 19.87 -5.17 1.65
CA SER A 91 19.69 -5.42 3.09
C SER A 91 18.70 -6.57 3.34
N GLU A 92 18.68 -7.10 4.56
CA GLU A 92 17.72 -8.15 4.95
C GLU A 92 16.28 -7.73 4.69
N PHE A 93 15.89 -6.53 5.11
CA PHE A 93 14.55 -6.00 4.82
C PHE A 93 14.26 -5.89 3.31
N GLN A 94 15.25 -5.50 2.50
CA GLN A 94 15.08 -5.45 1.04
C GLN A 94 14.94 -6.87 0.45
N GLN A 95 15.62 -7.87 1.01
CA GLN A 95 15.44 -9.28 0.61
C GLN A 95 14.01 -9.76 0.91
N GLU A 96 13.45 -9.42 2.08
CA GLU A 96 12.06 -9.76 2.42
C GLU A 96 11.05 -9.16 1.43
N LEU A 97 11.28 -7.91 0.99
CA LEU A 97 10.45 -7.29 -0.05
C LEU A 97 10.58 -8.00 -1.40
N ILE A 98 11.78 -8.46 -1.76
CA ILE A 98 12.01 -9.23 -2.99
C ILE A 98 11.32 -10.60 -2.90
N GLN A 99 11.35 -11.28 -1.75
CA GLN A 99 10.62 -12.54 -1.54
C GLN A 99 9.13 -12.37 -1.74
N TYR A 100 8.57 -11.28 -1.19
CA TYR A 100 7.16 -10.95 -1.39
C TYR A 100 6.85 -10.68 -2.88
N ALA A 101 7.71 -9.95 -3.58
CA ALA A 101 7.59 -9.74 -5.03
C ALA A 101 7.66 -11.07 -5.82
N ALA A 102 8.49 -12.02 -5.41
CA ALA A 102 8.57 -13.34 -6.02
C ALA A 102 7.28 -14.14 -5.85
N VAL A 103 6.61 -14.03 -4.70
CA VAL A 103 5.26 -14.59 -4.49
C VAL A 103 4.25 -13.94 -5.43
N GLN A 104 4.27 -12.61 -5.58
CA GLN A 104 3.39 -11.92 -6.52
C GLN A 104 3.60 -12.38 -7.96
N LYS A 105 4.83 -12.70 -8.36
CA LYS A 105 5.15 -13.25 -9.70
C LYS A 105 4.85 -14.74 -9.84
N GLY A 106 4.44 -15.43 -8.77
CA GLY A 106 4.29 -16.88 -8.74
C GLY A 106 5.62 -17.64 -8.85
N GLU A 107 6.75 -16.98 -8.63
CA GLU A 107 8.10 -17.56 -8.70
C GLU A 107 8.50 -18.25 -7.39
N ASN A 108 7.70 -18.11 -6.33
CA ASN A 108 7.88 -18.80 -5.05
C ASN A 108 7.86 -20.33 -5.14
N ILE A 109 7.30 -20.91 -6.21
CA ILE A 109 7.36 -22.37 -6.46
C ILE A 109 8.71 -22.83 -7.00
N LEU A 110 9.57 -21.90 -7.43
CA LEU A 110 10.92 -22.20 -7.90
C LEU A 110 11.85 -22.21 -6.68
N THR A 111 11.99 -23.37 -6.05
CA THR A 111 12.79 -23.57 -4.81
C THR A 111 14.26 -23.15 -4.92
N SER A 112 14.80 -23.02 -6.13
CA SER A 112 16.14 -22.49 -6.38
C SER A 112 16.24 -20.96 -6.25
N TYR A 113 15.12 -20.24 -6.37
CA TYR A 113 15.06 -18.78 -6.42
C TYR A 113 15.23 -18.15 -5.03
N LEU A 114 14.47 -18.65 -4.05
CA LEU A 114 14.35 -18.09 -2.70
C LEU A 114 15.63 -18.16 -1.85
N GLY A 115 16.61 -19.00 -2.20
CA GLY A 115 17.79 -19.22 -1.35
C GLY A 115 19.08 -18.56 -1.82
N LYS A 116 19.23 -18.32 -3.14
CA LYS A 116 20.53 -18.01 -3.76
C LYS A 116 20.56 -16.71 -4.55
N ILE A 117 19.44 -16.32 -5.18
CA ILE A 117 19.45 -15.17 -6.09
C ILE A 117 19.36 -13.87 -5.29
N GLU A 118 18.49 -13.82 -4.27
CA GLU A 118 18.26 -12.63 -3.45
C GLU A 118 19.50 -12.16 -2.67
N LYS A 119 20.30 -13.10 -2.16
CA LYS A 119 21.51 -12.79 -1.38
C LYS A 119 22.62 -12.16 -2.22
N GLU A 120 22.55 -12.33 -3.53
CA GLU A 120 23.55 -11.83 -4.46
C GLU A 120 23.10 -10.58 -5.23
N MET A 121 21.84 -10.17 -5.10
CA MET A 121 21.33 -8.99 -5.78
C MET A 121 21.90 -7.71 -5.21
N THR A 122 22.21 -6.79 -6.12
CA THR A 122 22.43 -5.38 -5.80
C THR A 122 21.09 -4.69 -5.52
N VAL A 123 21.13 -3.55 -4.84
CA VAL A 123 19.95 -2.71 -4.61
C VAL A 123 19.28 -2.31 -5.93
N ARG A 124 20.06 -2.07 -6.98
CA ARG A 124 19.59 -1.79 -8.35
C ARG A 124 18.74 -2.94 -8.91
N GLU A 125 19.29 -4.14 -8.92
CA GLU A 125 18.61 -5.34 -9.42
C GLU A 125 17.36 -5.66 -8.59
N GLY A 126 17.43 -5.49 -7.27
CA GLY A 126 16.31 -5.70 -6.37
C GLY A 126 15.14 -4.75 -6.67
N LYS A 127 15.44 -3.48 -6.92
CA LYS A 127 14.45 -2.47 -7.34
C LYS A 127 13.81 -2.85 -8.67
N GLU A 128 14.60 -3.15 -9.70
CA GLU A 128 14.09 -3.53 -11.02
C GLU A 128 13.18 -4.77 -10.96
N TYR A 129 13.54 -5.75 -10.12
CA TYR A 129 12.72 -6.95 -9.92
C TYR A 129 11.36 -6.64 -9.28
N ILE A 130 11.33 -5.79 -8.24
CA ILE A 130 10.10 -5.37 -7.58
C ILE A 130 9.21 -4.55 -8.53
N GLU A 131 9.80 -3.64 -9.31
CA GLU A 131 9.07 -2.84 -10.30
C GLU A 131 8.39 -3.73 -11.37
N ASP A 132 9.08 -4.75 -11.89
CA ASP A 132 8.48 -5.74 -12.79
C ASP A 132 7.37 -6.56 -12.11
N ALA A 133 7.55 -6.96 -10.85
CA ALA A 133 6.55 -7.71 -10.09
C ALA A 133 5.25 -6.93 -9.93
N VAL A 134 5.35 -5.68 -9.48
CA VAL A 134 4.19 -4.79 -9.27
C VAL A 134 3.49 -4.49 -10.60
N LYS A 135 4.26 -4.23 -11.66
CA LYS A 135 3.71 -4.03 -13.01
C LYS A 135 2.90 -5.23 -13.48
N ARG A 136 3.43 -6.44 -13.36
CA ARG A 136 2.73 -7.68 -13.75
C ARG A 136 1.50 -7.95 -12.92
N PHE A 137 1.56 -7.64 -11.62
CA PHE A 137 0.41 -7.76 -10.72
C PHE A 137 -0.75 -6.89 -11.21
N PHE A 138 -0.50 -5.61 -11.50
CA PHE A 138 -1.53 -4.70 -12.03
C PHE A 138 -2.04 -5.14 -13.40
N GLU A 139 -1.16 -5.49 -14.33
CA GLU A 139 -1.54 -5.98 -15.67
C GLU A 139 -2.47 -7.20 -15.58
N SER A 140 -2.19 -8.10 -14.63
CA SER A 140 -2.97 -9.32 -14.44
C SER A 140 -4.31 -9.05 -13.76
N GLY A 141 -4.37 -8.10 -12.83
CA GLY A 141 -5.62 -7.60 -12.25
C GLY A 141 -6.52 -6.98 -13.33
N SER A 142 -5.98 -6.05 -14.13
CA SER A 142 -6.73 -5.43 -15.23
C SER A 142 -7.16 -6.46 -16.29
N ALA A 143 -6.32 -7.44 -16.61
CA ALA A 143 -6.70 -8.50 -17.54
C ALA A 143 -7.82 -9.40 -16.99
N ALA A 144 -7.82 -9.69 -15.68
CA ALA A 144 -8.88 -10.47 -15.04
C ALA A 144 -10.22 -9.72 -15.03
N GLU A 145 -10.19 -8.41 -14.76
CA GLU A 145 -11.37 -7.53 -14.85
C GLU A 145 -11.94 -7.51 -16.28
N LEU A 146 -11.09 -7.34 -17.30
CA LEU A 146 -11.49 -7.43 -18.72
C LEU A 146 -12.08 -8.79 -19.12
N MET A 147 -11.76 -9.85 -18.36
CA MET A 147 -12.26 -11.21 -18.57
C MET A 147 -13.49 -11.54 -17.72
N ASP A 148 -14.08 -10.56 -17.03
CA ASP A 148 -15.25 -10.73 -16.15
C ASP A 148 -15.02 -11.82 -15.08
N VAL A 149 -13.80 -11.83 -14.52
CA VAL A 149 -13.48 -12.68 -13.38
C VAL A 149 -14.16 -12.09 -12.15
N GLY A 150 -15.07 -12.86 -11.54
CA GLY A 150 -15.84 -12.39 -10.37
C GLY A 150 -14.94 -11.92 -9.22
N GLU A 151 -15.37 -10.86 -8.53
CA GLU A 151 -14.59 -10.11 -7.53
C GLU A 151 -14.01 -10.96 -6.39
N GLU A 152 -14.66 -12.09 -6.07
CA GLU A 152 -14.22 -13.03 -5.04
C GLU A 152 -13.11 -14.00 -5.51
N GLN A 153 -12.69 -13.92 -6.78
CA GLN A 153 -11.66 -14.80 -7.33
C GLN A 153 -10.28 -14.17 -7.25
N ILE A 154 -9.34 -14.91 -6.67
CA ILE A 154 -7.94 -14.51 -6.57
C ILE A 154 -7.19 -14.85 -7.87
N VAL A 155 -6.58 -13.84 -8.49
CA VAL A 155 -5.70 -14.02 -9.65
C VAL A 155 -4.40 -14.68 -9.19
N LYS A 156 -4.16 -15.92 -9.63
CA LYS A 156 -2.91 -16.64 -9.36
C LYS A 156 -1.92 -16.46 -10.51
N MET A 157 -0.81 -15.80 -10.22
CA MET A 157 0.28 -15.60 -11.17
C MET A 157 1.05 -16.90 -11.40
N ARG A 158 1.51 -17.10 -12.64
CA ARG A 158 2.38 -18.21 -13.02
C ARG A 158 3.79 -17.70 -13.29
N PRO A 159 4.84 -18.42 -12.88
CA PRO A 159 6.20 -18.02 -13.16
C PRO A 159 6.47 -17.99 -14.67
N SER A 160 7.21 -16.97 -15.11
CA SER A 160 7.49 -16.69 -16.52
C SER A 160 8.19 -17.84 -17.27
N LEU A 161 8.96 -18.66 -16.54
CA LEU A 161 9.69 -19.82 -17.06
C LEU A 161 8.82 -21.05 -17.36
N SER A 162 7.53 -21.04 -17.04
CA SER A 162 6.61 -22.17 -17.26
C SER A 162 6.01 -22.25 -18.68
N THR A 163 6.47 -21.41 -19.62
CA THR A 163 5.89 -21.28 -20.97
C THR A 163 6.44 -22.25 -22.03
N ARG A 164 7.21 -23.29 -21.67
CA ARG A 164 7.70 -24.27 -22.66
C ARG A 164 6.53 -25.14 -23.17
N SER A 165 5.92 -24.71 -24.28
CA SER A 165 4.91 -25.46 -25.04
C SER A 165 5.43 -26.85 -25.40
N SER A 166 4.79 -27.90 -24.91
CA SER A 166 4.76 -29.17 -25.64
C SER A 166 4.02 -28.93 -26.97
N LYS A 167 4.53 -29.52 -28.05
CA LYS A 167 4.00 -29.31 -29.41
C LYS A 167 2.51 -29.70 -29.48
N PRO A 168 1.64 -28.89 -30.11
CA PRO A 168 0.26 -29.28 -30.34
C PRO A 168 0.19 -30.28 -31.51
N GLN A 169 -0.45 -31.42 -31.26
CA GLN A 169 -0.85 -32.36 -32.31
C GLN A 169 -2.09 -31.76 -33.01
N ASN A 170 -1.97 -31.57 -34.32
CA ASN A 170 -2.90 -30.96 -35.28
C ASN A 170 -4.38 -30.81 -34.85
N GLN A 171 -4.87 -29.57 -34.78
CA GLN A 171 -6.21 -29.15 -35.20
C GLN A 171 -6.27 -27.60 -35.37
N ILE A 172 -7.18 -27.16 -36.25
CA ILE A 172 -7.27 -25.91 -37.05
C ILE A 172 -7.40 -24.61 -36.20
N PRO A 173 -6.94 -23.42 -36.67
CA PRO A 173 -6.64 -22.28 -35.80
C PRO A 173 -7.89 -21.50 -35.38
N SER A 174 -8.06 -21.33 -34.07
CA SER A 174 -8.98 -20.37 -33.46
C SER A 174 -8.20 -19.51 -32.46
N TYR A 175 -8.44 -18.19 -32.56
CA TYR A 175 -7.86 -17.07 -31.83
C TYR A 175 -7.04 -17.41 -30.57
N LYS A 176 -5.72 -17.30 -30.70
CA LYS A 176 -4.72 -17.48 -29.65
C LYS A 176 -4.59 -16.23 -28.78
N ASN A 177 -5.06 -16.32 -27.54
CA ASN A 177 -4.26 -16.06 -26.33
C ASN A 177 -5.13 -16.34 -25.09
N ARG A 178 -5.36 -17.62 -24.81
CA ARG A 178 -5.91 -18.10 -23.53
C ARG A 178 -4.85 -18.94 -22.84
N SER A 179 -4.01 -18.36 -21.99
CA SER A 179 -3.22 -19.14 -21.01
C SER A 179 -2.45 -18.23 -20.05
N ILE A 180 -3.14 -17.52 -19.15
CA ILE A 180 -2.45 -16.94 -17.98
C ILE A 180 -3.21 -17.21 -16.67
N ILE A 181 -4.53 -17.37 -16.70
CA ILE A 181 -5.33 -17.48 -15.47
C ILE A 181 -5.76 -18.94 -15.25
N THR A 182 -5.28 -19.56 -14.16
CA THR A 182 -5.89 -20.80 -13.65
C THR A 182 -6.90 -20.47 -12.55
N LYS A 183 -8.17 -20.79 -12.81
CA LYS A 183 -9.24 -20.76 -11.82
C LYS A 183 -9.00 -21.88 -10.81
N SER A 184 -8.96 -21.57 -9.52
CA SER A 184 -9.11 -22.55 -8.46
C SER A 184 -10.36 -22.20 -7.66
N ARG A 185 -11.27 -23.15 -7.51
CA ARG A 185 -12.42 -23.06 -6.60
C ARG A 185 -11.92 -23.45 -5.20
N ILE A 186 -12.26 -22.66 -4.19
CA ILE A 186 -12.16 -23.08 -2.77
C ILE A 186 -13.36 -23.98 -2.48
#